data_AF-A0A2N5RKT0-F1
#
_entry.id   AF-A0A2N5RKT0-F1
#
_cell.length_a   1.000
_cell.length_b   1.000
_cell.length_c   1.000
_cell.angle_alpha   90.00
_cell.angle_beta   90.00
_cell.angle_gamma   90.00
#
_symmetry.space_group_name_H-M   'P 1'
#
loop_
_entity.id
_entity.type
_entity.pdbx_description
1 polymer ?
#
loop_
_entity_poly.entity_id
_entity_poly.type
_entity_poly.pdbx_seq_one_letter_code
_entity_poly.pdbx_strand_id
1 'polypeptide(L)'
;MQKIEIDPRSVKIPDNVLKAILGFGKIKEIPDEFRTHVQKAYEELLKVARPVVVWEDFKVKDSLSFNDIELTGELVEKHLKGSKIITVLLATLGKEVDNKIEEFFREGNDLLGFFIDSIASEMVEYALRMVDSNLRIERSDMEGSFRISPGYGDLPISLNKKIAELFKGVVDVEIIEDSYILIPRKTITAFIGWREKNEKEK
;
A
#
# COMPACT_ATOMS: atom_id res chain seq x y z
N MET A 1 12.33 -0.19 -13.61
CA MET A 1 11.67 0.34 -12.39
C MET A 1 11.06 1.70 -12.65
N GLN A 2 9.78 1.84 -12.34
CA GLN A 2 9.02 3.08 -12.43
C GLN A 2 8.79 3.64 -11.03
N LYS A 3 8.72 4.98 -10.90
CA LYS A 3 8.54 5.70 -9.64
C LYS A 3 7.65 6.92 -9.86
N ILE A 4 6.75 7.16 -8.92
CA ILE A 4 6.01 8.42 -8.81
C ILE A 4 6.05 8.93 -7.37
N GLU A 5 6.23 10.24 -7.24
CA GLU A 5 6.08 10.96 -5.98
C GLU A 5 4.74 11.69 -6.03
N ILE A 6 3.93 11.56 -4.97
CA ILE A 6 2.55 12.05 -4.95
C ILE A 6 2.46 13.14 -3.88
N ASP A 7 1.87 14.29 -4.21
CA ASP A 7 1.54 15.30 -3.20
C ASP A 7 0.58 14.67 -2.17
N PRO A 8 0.92 14.61 -0.88
CA PRO A 8 0.05 14.01 0.13
C PRO A 8 -1.36 14.65 0.17
N ARG A 9 -1.51 15.91 -0.25
CA ARG A 9 -2.82 16.58 -0.35
C ARG A 9 -3.69 16.06 -1.49
N SER A 10 -3.08 15.42 -2.49
CA SER A 10 -3.81 14.82 -3.62
C SER A 10 -4.37 13.43 -3.29
N VAL A 11 -3.89 12.80 -2.21
CA VAL A 11 -4.36 11.47 -1.77
C VAL A 11 -5.69 11.61 -1.04
N LYS A 12 -6.78 11.32 -1.73
CA LYS A 12 -8.15 11.42 -1.18
C LYS A 12 -8.56 10.13 -0.48
N ILE A 13 -8.68 10.17 0.84
CA ILE A 13 -9.25 9.09 1.65
C ILE A 13 -10.75 9.37 1.82
N PRO A 14 -11.66 8.45 1.44
CA PRO A 14 -13.10 8.61 1.62
C PRO A 14 -13.48 8.71 3.10
N ASP A 15 -14.44 9.59 3.41
CA ASP A 15 -14.88 9.85 4.79
C ASP A 15 -15.36 8.59 5.52
N ASN A 16 -16.02 7.65 4.82
CA ASN A 16 -16.47 6.39 5.41
C ASN A 16 -15.29 5.49 5.80
N VAL A 17 -14.20 5.49 5.04
CA VAL A 17 -12.99 4.74 5.35
C VAL A 17 -12.24 5.38 6.51
N LEU A 18 -12.08 6.71 6.47
CA LEU A 18 -11.51 7.49 7.57
C LEU A 18 -12.27 7.26 8.87
N LYS A 19 -13.60 7.31 8.85
CA LYS A 19 -14.41 6.99 10.02
C LYS A 19 -14.22 5.55 10.49
N ALA A 20 -14.20 4.59 9.58
CA ALA A 20 -14.05 3.18 9.94
C ALA A 20 -12.72 2.90 10.65
N ILE A 21 -11.60 3.39 10.11
CA ILE A 21 -10.26 3.16 10.70
C ILE A 21 -10.10 3.83 12.06
N LEU A 22 -10.81 4.94 12.30
CA LEU A 22 -10.80 5.67 13.57
C LEU A 22 -11.84 5.13 14.59
N GLY A 23 -12.56 4.05 14.28
CA GLY A 23 -13.56 3.46 15.18
C GLY A 23 -14.97 4.10 15.13
N PHE A 24 -15.21 4.99 14.17
CA PHE A 24 -16.46 5.73 13.96
C PHE A 24 -17.31 5.18 12.80
N GLY A 25 -17.11 3.93 12.37
CA GLY A 25 -17.69 3.40 11.12
C GLY A 25 -19.23 3.38 11.04
N LYS A 26 -19.94 3.24 12.17
CA LYS A 26 -21.42 3.14 12.21
C LYS A 26 -22.13 4.48 12.40
N ILE A 27 -21.40 5.54 12.68
CA ILE A 27 -21.98 6.85 12.96
C ILE A 27 -21.92 7.77 11.73
N LYS A 28 -22.89 8.68 11.66
CA LYS A 28 -23.02 9.59 10.51
C LYS A 28 -21.81 10.51 10.40
N GLU A 29 -21.36 11.05 11.52
CA GLU A 29 -20.25 12.00 11.62
C GLU A 29 -19.40 11.68 12.86
N ILE A 30 -18.12 12.06 12.82
CA ILE A 30 -17.22 11.97 13.97
C ILE A 30 -17.74 12.89 15.08
N PRO A 31 -17.77 12.48 16.37
CA PRO A 31 -18.23 13.33 17.46
C PRO A 31 -17.38 14.59 17.61
N ASP A 32 -18.02 15.71 17.99
CA ASP A 32 -17.36 17.03 18.05
C ASP A 32 -16.07 17.04 18.88
N GLU A 33 -16.05 16.30 20.00
CA GLU A 33 -14.89 16.14 20.88
C GLU A 33 -13.65 15.55 20.17
N PHE A 34 -13.84 14.75 19.11
CA PHE A 34 -12.76 14.15 18.33
C PHE A 34 -12.44 14.90 17.04
N ARG A 35 -13.33 15.77 16.53
CA ARG A 35 -13.15 16.44 15.23
C ARG A 35 -11.85 17.24 15.16
N THR A 36 -11.57 18.05 16.18
CA THR A 36 -10.34 18.86 16.22
C THR A 36 -9.09 17.99 16.28
N HIS A 37 -9.14 16.86 16.99
CA HIS A 37 -8.02 15.91 17.06
C HIS A 37 -7.76 15.23 15.72
N VAL A 38 -8.81 14.80 15.02
CA VAL A 38 -8.71 14.19 13.69
C VAL A 38 -8.18 15.19 12.66
N GLN A 39 -8.68 16.43 12.68
CA GLN A 39 -8.18 17.49 11.80
C GLN A 39 -6.70 17.76 12.07
N LYS A 40 -6.31 17.92 13.33
CA LYS A 40 -4.91 18.12 13.72
C LYS A 40 -4.03 16.95 13.28
N ALA A 41 -4.50 15.71 13.45
CA ALA A 41 -3.77 14.52 12.99
C ALA A 41 -3.52 14.55 11.48
N TYR A 42 -4.53 14.91 10.70
CA TYR A 42 -4.41 15.05 9.25
C TYR A 42 -3.41 16.14 8.87
N GLU A 43 -3.49 17.31 9.52
CA GLU A 43 -2.58 18.43 9.29
C GLU A 43 -1.13 18.09 9.64
N GLU A 44 -0.87 17.39 10.75
CA GLU A 44 0.47 16.94 11.13
C GLU A 44 1.01 15.90 10.15
N LEU A 45 0.18 14.94 9.73
CA LEU A 45 0.56 13.94 8.74
C LEU A 45 0.97 14.59 7.41
N LEU A 46 0.20 15.56 6.91
CA LEU A 46 0.49 16.26 5.66
C LEU A 46 1.84 17.00 5.65
N LYS A 47 2.36 17.40 6.82
CA LYS A 47 3.67 18.07 6.92
C LYS A 47 4.81 17.09 6.66
N VAL A 48 4.68 15.86 7.13
CA VAL A 48 5.78 14.87 7.16
C VAL A 48 5.66 13.78 6.10
N ALA A 49 4.45 13.44 5.65
CA ALA A 49 4.23 12.39 4.66
C ALA A 49 4.89 12.74 3.32
N ARG A 50 5.62 11.78 2.76
CA ARG A 50 6.21 11.82 1.41
C ARG A 50 5.78 10.56 0.67
N PRO A 51 4.54 10.51 0.16
CA PRO A 51 4.06 9.33 -0.55
C PRO A 51 4.86 9.07 -1.81
N VAL A 52 5.47 7.89 -1.90
CA VAL A 52 6.19 7.39 -3.06
C VAL A 52 5.62 6.03 -3.42
N VAL A 53 5.34 5.82 -4.71
CA VAL A 53 4.96 4.52 -5.24
C VAL A 53 5.93 4.11 -6.33
N VAL A 54 6.48 2.91 -6.21
CA VAL A 54 7.37 2.29 -7.20
C VAL A 54 6.76 0.99 -7.68
N TRP A 55 7.02 0.66 -8.94
CA TRP A 55 6.55 -0.61 -9.49
C TRP A 55 7.43 -1.11 -10.63
N GLU A 56 7.32 -2.40 -10.91
CA GLU A 56 7.98 -3.05 -12.04
C GLU A 56 7.13 -4.20 -12.57
N ASP A 57 7.14 -4.36 -13.90
CA ASP A 57 6.43 -5.42 -14.59
C ASP A 57 7.35 -6.59 -14.93
N PHE A 58 6.85 -7.80 -14.69
CA PHE A 58 7.50 -9.03 -15.09
C PHE A 58 6.57 -9.79 -16.03
N LYS A 59 7.11 -10.15 -17.21
CA LYS A 59 6.43 -11.09 -18.10
C LYS A 59 6.50 -12.48 -17.49
N VAL A 60 5.35 -13.10 -17.31
CA VAL A 60 5.23 -14.46 -16.76
C VAL A 60 4.53 -15.37 -17.76
N LYS A 61 4.84 -16.67 -17.69
CA LYS A 61 4.21 -17.71 -18.51
C LYS A 61 3.43 -18.64 -17.57
N ASP A 62 3.59 -19.95 -17.72
CA ASP A 62 2.87 -20.94 -16.94
C ASP A 62 3.32 -21.00 -15.46
N SER A 63 4.57 -20.61 -15.17
CA SER A 63 5.12 -20.50 -13.82
C SER A 63 5.03 -19.08 -13.28
N LEU A 64 4.52 -18.91 -12.06
CA LEU A 64 4.45 -17.63 -11.34
C LEU A 64 5.76 -17.34 -10.60
N SER A 65 6.88 -17.54 -11.30
CA SER A 65 8.24 -17.36 -10.79
C SER A 65 8.98 -16.39 -11.70
N PHE A 66 9.57 -15.34 -11.13
CA PHE A 66 10.27 -14.29 -11.86
C PHE A 66 11.27 -13.59 -10.92
N ASN A 67 12.44 -13.22 -11.42
CA ASN A 67 13.43 -12.42 -10.67
C ASN A 67 13.70 -12.94 -9.22
N ASP A 68 13.95 -14.25 -9.07
CA ASP A 68 14.15 -14.95 -7.80
C ASP A 68 12.98 -14.82 -6.78
N ILE A 69 11.80 -14.40 -7.26
CA ILE A 69 10.53 -14.43 -6.55
C ILE A 69 9.74 -15.62 -7.08
N GLU A 70 9.31 -16.49 -6.17
CA GLU A 70 8.39 -17.58 -6.46
C GLU A 70 7.08 -17.32 -5.72
N LEU A 71 5.99 -17.21 -6.46
CA LEU A 71 4.66 -17.02 -5.90
C LEU A 71 3.91 -18.35 -5.90
N THR A 72 3.56 -18.83 -4.72
CA THR A 72 2.84 -20.09 -4.51
C THR A 72 1.64 -19.88 -3.58
N GLY A 73 0.66 -20.78 -3.64
CA GLY A 73 -0.47 -20.79 -2.73
C GLY A 73 -1.82 -20.63 -3.44
N GLU A 74 -2.89 -20.98 -2.75
CA GLU A 74 -4.28 -20.87 -3.20
C GLU A 74 -4.66 -19.43 -3.53
N LEU A 75 -4.21 -18.45 -2.74
CA LEU A 75 -4.48 -17.03 -3.01
C LEU A 75 -3.83 -16.58 -4.32
N VAL A 76 -2.58 -17.01 -4.54
CA VAL A 76 -1.80 -16.74 -5.75
C VAL A 76 -2.45 -17.42 -6.96
N GLU A 77 -2.83 -18.69 -6.84
CA GLU A 77 -3.51 -19.40 -7.92
C GLU A 77 -4.84 -18.74 -8.30
N LYS A 78 -5.63 -18.35 -7.31
CA LYS A 78 -6.92 -17.69 -7.53
C LYS A 78 -6.77 -16.37 -8.28
N HIS A 79 -5.80 -15.53 -7.90
CA HIS A 79 -5.71 -14.16 -8.40
C HIS A 79 -4.70 -13.97 -9.54
N LEU A 80 -3.61 -14.73 -9.61
CA LEU A 80 -2.50 -14.48 -10.53
C LEU A 80 -2.32 -15.57 -11.61
N LYS A 81 -2.96 -16.73 -11.49
CA LYS A 81 -2.84 -17.81 -12.49
C LYS A 81 -3.30 -17.33 -13.88
N GLY A 82 -2.55 -17.66 -14.92
CA GLY A 82 -2.88 -17.25 -16.30
C GLY A 82 -2.61 -15.78 -16.62
N SER A 83 -2.04 -15.00 -15.70
CA SER A 83 -1.51 -13.68 -16.01
C SER A 83 -0.35 -13.78 -17.01
N LYS A 84 -0.26 -12.82 -17.93
CA LYS A 84 0.89 -12.63 -18.84
C LYS A 84 1.92 -11.67 -18.27
N ILE A 85 1.46 -10.76 -17.41
CA ILE A 85 2.29 -9.78 -16.72
C ILE A 85 1.92 -9.81 -15.25
N ILE A 86 2.92 -9.78 -14.37
CA ILE A 86 2.74 -9.47 -12.96
C ILE A 86 3.44 -8.16 -12.68
N THR A 87 2.71 -7.20 -12.12
CA THR A 87 3.27 -5.96 -11.60
C THR A 87 3.53 -6.13 -10.12
N VAL A 88 4.77 -5.89 -9.70
CA VAL A 88 5.14 -5.77 -8.28
C VAL A 88 5.10 -4.29 -7.93
N LEU A 89 4.45 -3.93 -6.83
CA LEU A 89 4.34 -2.57 -6.35
C LEU A 89 4.82 -2.44 -4.91
N LEU A 90 5.36 -1.27 -4.57
CA LEU A 90 5.66 -0.85 -3.22
C LEU A 90 5.27 0.62 -3.07
N ALA A 91 4.55 0.96 -2.00
CA ALA A 91 4.21 2.32 -1.63
C ALA A 91 4.69 2.60 -0.20
N THR A 92 5.25 3.78 0.05
CA THR A 92 5.68 4.23 1.38
C THR A 92 5.36 5.70 1.60
N LEU A 93 5.19 6.11 2.86
CA LEU A 93 5.08 7.53 3.23
C LEU A 93 6.39 8.13 3.77
N GLY A 94 7.44 7.31 3.92
CA GLY A 94 8.73 7.74 4.47
C GLY A 94 8.82 7.72 6.00
N LYS A 95 10.05 7.69 6.51
CA LYS A 95 10.37 7.54 7.95
C LYS A 95 9.90 8.69 8.83
N GLU A 96 9.71 9.89 8.25
CA GLU A 96 9.28 11.05 9.03
C GLU A 96 7.84 10.92 9.55
N VAL A 97 7.02 10.06 8.94
CA VAL A 97 5.71 9.70 9.49
C VAL A 97 5.87 8.91 10.79
N ASP A 98 6.72 7.88 10.79
CA ASP A 98 7.01 7.08 11.98
C ASP A 98 7.61 7.96 13.09
N ASN A 99 8.58 8.83 12.75
CA ASN A 99 9.18 9.78 13.70
C ASN A 99 8.12 10.67 14.36
N LYS A 100 7.16 11.19 13.58
CA LYS A 100 6.09 12.07 14.08
C LYS A 100 5.10 11.32 14.97
N ILE A 101 4.79 10.06 14.65
CA ILE A 101 3.93 9.20 15.49
C ILE A 101 4.62 8.96 16.84
N GLU A 102 5.90 8.56 16.83
CA GLU A 102 6.67 8.30 18.04
C GLU A 102 6.98 9.58 18.86
N GLU A 103 7.06 10.75 18.21
CA GLU A 103 7.10 12.04 18.89
C GLU A 103 5.85 12.26 19.76
N PHE A 104 4.65 12.09 19.20
CA PHE A 104 3.41 12.29 19.96
C PHE A 104 3.22 11.27 21.09
N PHE A 105 3.60 10.01 20.88
CA PHE A 105 3.56 9.02 21.98
C PHE A 105 4.53 9.37 23.10
N ARG A 106 5.75 9.84 22.78
CA ARG A 106 6.71 10.26 23.82
C ARG A 106 6.28 11.51 24.59
N GLU A 107 5.52 12.39 23.95
CA GLU A 107 4.94 13.58 24.59
C GLU A 107 3.67 13.28 25.41
N GLY A 108 3.20 12.01 25.43
CA GLY A 108 1.97 11.61 26.11
C GLY A 108 0.69 12.01 25.39
N ASN A 109 0.78 12.36 24.10
CA ASN A 109 -0.35 12.68 23.25
C ASN A 109 -0.81 11.46 22.45
N ASP A 110 -1.21 10.42 23.16
CA ASP A 110 -1.50 9.09 22.61
C ASP A 110 -2.62 9.12 21.57
N LEU A 111 -3.67 9.92 21.80
CA LEU A 111 -4.79 10.06 20.87
C LEU A 111 -4.33 10.61 19.52
N LEU A 112 -3.46 11.62 19.52
CA LEU A 112 -2.95 12.22 18.29
C LEU A 112 -1.99 11.27 17.56
N GLY A 113 -1.11 10.59 18.30
CA GLY A 113 -0.24 9.55 17.74
C GLY A 113 -1.04 8.43 17.08
N PHE A 114 -2.09 7.94 17.75
CA PHE A 114 -3.00 6.92 17.22
C PHE A 114 -3.76 7.37 15.97
N PHE A 115 -4.28 8.60 15.97
CA PHE A 115 -4.97 9.14 14.79
C PHE A 115 -4.03 9.32 13.60
N ILE A 116 -2.81 9.83 13.81
CA ILE A 116 -1.83 9.94 12.72
C ILE A 116 -1.48 8.56 12.17
N ASP A 117 -1.22 7.59 13.04
CA ASP A 117 -0.91 6.21 12.66
C ASP A 117 -2.03 5.59 11.81
N SER A 118 -3.28 5.76 12.25
CA SER A 118 -4.47 5.24 11.57
C SER A 118 -4.70 5.89 10.20
N ILE A 119 -4.61 7.21 10.11
CA ILE A 119 -4.80 7.95 8.86
C ILE A 119 -3.68 7.64 7.88
N ALA A 120 -2.43 7.53 8.36
CA ALA A 120 -1.28 7.18 7.54
C ALA A 120 -1.41 5.80 6.90
N SER A 121 -1.99 4.82 7.61
CA SER A 121 -2.27 3.49 7.05
C SER A 121 -3.21 3.55 5.83
N GLU A 122 -4.22 4.41 5.87
CA GLU A 122 -5.11 4.62 4.72
C GLU A 122 -4.45 5.48 3.65
N MET A 123 -3.66 6.48 4.01
CA MET A 123 -2.97 7.33 3.03
C MET A 123 -2.03 6.53 2.12
N VAL A 124 -1.25 5.59 2.67
CA VAL A 124 -0.34 4.77 1.85
C VAL A 124 -1.11 3.81 0.92
N GLU A 125 -2.22 3.26 1.40
CA GLU A 125 -3.12 2.40 0.60
C GLU A 125 -3.78 3.20 -0.54
N TYR A 126 -4.24 4.42 -0.28
CA TYR A 126 -4.84 5.26 -1.31
C TYR A 126 -3.80 5.81 -2.30
N ALA A 127 -2.57 6.06 -1.87
CA ALA A 127 -1.47 6.38 -2.78
C ALA A 127 -1.20 5.21 -3.75
N LEU A 128 -1.15 3.97 -3.25
CA LEU A 128 -1.00 2.78 -4.09
C LEU A 128 -2.19 2.59 -5.04
N ARG A 129 -3.43 2.83 -4.58
CA ARG A 129 -4.64 2.74 -5.40
C ARG A 129 -4.67 3.72 -6.57
N MET A 130 -4.11 4.92 -6.39
CA MET A 130 -3.99 5.90 -7.47
C MET A 130 -3.15 5.34 -8.62
N VAL A 131 -2.01 4.73 -8.30
CA VAL A 131 -1.14 4.09 -9.31
C VAL A 131 -1.79 2.85 -9.92
N ASP A 132 -2.38 1.96 -9.11
CA ASP A 132 -3.13 0.80 -9.61
C ASP A 132 -4.22 1.23 -10.61
N SER A 133 -5.00 2.27 -10.26
CA SER A 133 -6.05 2.79 -11.13
C SER A 133 -5.50 3.35 -12.44
N ASN A 134 -4.37 4.08 -12.41
CA ASN A 134 -3.71 4.57 -13.62
C ASN A 134 -3.22 3.41 -14.50
N LEU A 135 -2.59 2.39 -13.91
CA LEU A 135 -2.14 1.21 -14.65
C LEU A 135 -3.30 0.48 -15.33
N ARG A 136 -4.48 0.41 -14.69
CA ARG A 136 -5.69 -0.18 -15.29
C ARG A 136 -6.21 0.62 -16.47
N ILE A 137 -6.11 1.95 -16.42
CA ILE A 137 -6.51 2.84 -17.53
C ILE A 137 -5.53 2.67 -18.69
N GLU A 138 -4.22 2.68 -18.41
CA GLU A 138 -3.16 2.49 -19.41
C GLU A 138 -3.26 1.12 -20.09
N ARG A 139 -3.65 0.08 -19.35
CA ARG A 139 -3.81 -1.31 -19.83
C ARG A 139 -5.27 -1.65 -20.10
N SER A 140 -5.97 -0.76 -20.79
CA SER A 140 -7.40 -0.91 -21.08
C SER A 140 -7.74 -2.17 -21.90
N ASP A 141 -6.76 -2.79 -22.55
CA ASP A 141 -6.84 -4.04 -23.30
C ASP A 141 -6.65 -5.30 -22.43
N MET A 142 -6.23 -5.15 -21.17
CA MET A 142 -5.98 -6.24 -20.23
C MET A 142 -6.99 -6.23 -19.06
N GLU A 143 -7.20 -7.40 -18.46
CA GLU A 143 -7.91 -7.56 -17.20
C GLU A 143 -6.91 -7.64 -16.05
N GLY A 144 -6.94 -6.67 -15.14
CA GLY A 144 -6.11 -6.66 -13.94
C GLY A 144 -6.79 -7.36 -12.76
N SER A 145 -6.10 -8.30 -12.11
CA SER A 145 -6.56 -8.97 -10.90
C SER A 145 -6.74 -8.01 -9.73
N PHE A 146 -7.37 -8.47 -8.65
CA PHE A 146 -7.22 -7.79 -7.35
C PHE A 146 -5.77 -7.83 -6.88
N ARG A 147 -5.37 -6.81 -6.10
CA ARG A 147 -4.07 -6.78 -5.43
C ARG A 147 -4.00 -7.86 -4.35
N ILE A 148 -2.88 -8.55 -4.28
CA ILE A 148 -2.52 -9.42 -3.15
C ILE A 148 -1.19 -8.97 -2.57
N SER A 149 -1.00 -9.14 -1.27
CA SER A 149 0.16 -8.62 -0.55
C SER A 149 0.77 -9.72 0.34
N PRO A 150 2.09 -9.78 0.49
CA PRO A 150 2.73 -10.70 1.44
C PRO A 150 2.13 -10.62 2.85
N GLY A 151 1.97 -11.77 3.50
CA GLY A 151 1.35 -11.87 4.83
C GLY A 151 -0.18 -12.02 4.82
N TYR A 152 -0.84 -11.94 3.66
CA TYR A 152 -2.27 -12.22 3.51
C TYR A 152 -2.52 -13.65 3.01
N GLY A 153 -3.49 -14.33 3.62
CA GLY A 153 -3.84 -15.70 3.25
C GLY A 153 -2.65 -16.64 3.47
N ASP A 154 -2.25 -17.34 2.42
CA ASP A 154 -1.11 -18.25 2.40
C ASP A 154 0.14 -17.67 1.73
N LEU A 155 0.14 -16.38 1.38
CA LEU A 155 1.28 -15.71 0.77
C LEU A 155 2.35 -15.35 1.83
N PRO A 156 3.59 -15.89 1.76
CA PRO A 156 4.57 -15.69 2.82
C PRO A 156 4.99 -14.23 3.00
N ILE A 157 5.00 -13.76 4.26
CA ILE A 157 5.47 -12.40 4.59
C ILE A 157 6.96 -12.17 4.22
N SER A 158 7.75 -13.25 4.14
CA SER A 158 9.16 -13.20 3.73
C SER A 158 9.39 -12.63 2.33
N LEU A 159 8.36 -12.62 1.46
CA LEU A 159 8.41 -11.98 0.16
C LEU A 159 8.65 -10.46 0.25
N ASN A 160 8.30 -9.81 1.37
CA ASN A 160 8.63 -8.40 1.61
C ASN A 160 10.14 -8.14 1.44
N LYS A 161 11.00 -9.09 1.85
CA LYS A 161 12.45 -8.99 1.67
C LYS A 161 12.83 -8.90 0.19
N LYS A 162 12.27 -9.78 -0.63
CA LYS A 162 12.52 -9.79 -2.08
C LYS A 162 12.01 -8.52 -2.76
N ILE A 163 10.86 -8.01 -2.34
CA ILE A 163 10.30 -6.76 -2.89
C ILE A 163 11.14 -5.55 -2.47
N ALA A 164 11.58 -5.48 -1.21
CA ALA A 164 12.47 -4.41 -0.75
C ALA A 164 13.83 -4.45 -1.44
N GLU A 165 14.41 -5.65 -1.63
CA GLU A 165 15.64 -5.86 -2.41
C GLU A 165 15.46 -5.43 -3.87
N LEU A 166 14.32 -5.76 -4.48
CA LEU A 166 13.99 -5.35 -5.85
C LEU A 166 14.02 -3.83 -6.01
N PHE A 167 13.41 -3.08 -5.10
CA PHE A 167 13.34 -1.62 -5.19
C PHE A 167 14.48 -0.87 -4.47
N LYS A 168 15.52 -1.59 -4.05
CA LYS A 168 16.66 -1.01 -3.35
C LYS A 168 17.35 0.04 -4.21
N GLY A 169 17.57 1.24 -3.64
CA GLY A 169 18.16 2.38 -4.34
C GLY A 169 17.16 3.23 -5.15
N VAL A 170 15.91 2.78 -5.29
CA VAL A 170 14.82 3.61 -5.86
C VAL A 170 13.99 4.25 -4.76
N VAL A 171 13.80 3.54 -3.64
CA VAL A 171 13.09 3.99 -2.45
C VAL A 171 13.86 3.54 -1.19
N ASP A 172 13.80 4.36 -0.14
CA ASP A 172 14.43 4.08 1.15
C ASP A 172 13.50 3.18 1.98
N VAL A 173 13.56 1.87 1.72
CA VAL A 173 12.83 0.84 2.45
C VAL A 173 13.75 -0.31 2.81
N GLU A 174 13.73 -0.67 4.09
CA GLU A 174 14.47 -1.77 4.69
C GLU A 174 13.51 -2.81 5.29
N ILE A 175 14.08 -3.90 5.79
CA ILE A 175 13.36 -5.03 6.36
C ILE A 175 13.96 -5.40 7.71
N ILE A 176 13.11 -5.72 8.68
CA ILE A 176 13.53 -6.40 9.90
C ILE A 176 13.71 -7.88 9.60
N GLU A 177 14.94 -8.39 9.66
CA GLU A 177 15.33 -9.74 9.20
C GLU A 177 14.48 -10.87 9.81
N ASP A 178 14.15 -10.81 11.10
CA ASP A 178 13.44 -11.90 11.78
C ASP A 178 11.92 -11.92 11.50
N SER A 179 11.32 -10.76 11.23
CA SER A 179 9.87 -10.61 11.11
C SER A 179 9.40 -10.28 9.69
N TYR A 180 10.32 -9.91 8.81
CA TYR A 180 10.04 -9.44 7.45
C TYR A 180 9.14 -8.19 7.39
N ILE A 181 9.12 -7.42 8.49
CA ILE A 181 8.40 -6.15 8.57
C ILE A 181 9.19 -5.07 7.82
N LEU A 182 8.48 -4.28 7.01
CA LEU A 182 9.03 -3.17 6.24
C LEU A 182 9.26 -1.95 7.14
N ILE A 183 10.39 -1.26 6.92
CA ILE A 183 10.73 0.02 7.53
C ILE A 183 11.00 1.02 6.41
N PRO A 184 10.32 2.17 6.34
CA PRO A 184 9.34 2.73 7.29
C PRO A 184 8.08 1.89 7.46
N ARG A 185 7.43 1.95 8.63
CA ARG A 185 6.25 1.14 9.00
C ARG A 185 5.04 1.44 8.11
N LYS A 186 4.88 2.69 7.66
CA LYS A 186 3.84 3.08 6.70
C LYS A 186 4.28 2.78 5.27
N THR A 187 4.54 1.51 5.03
CA THR A 187 4.92 0.93 3.73
C THR A 187 4.07 -0.29 3.46
N ILE A 188 3.58 -0.41 2.23
CA ILE A 188 2.82 -1.57 1.75
C ILE A 188 3.41 -2.06 0.43
N THR A 189 3.27 -3.35 0.17
CA THR A 189 3.67 -4.00 -1.08
C THR A 189 2.51 -4.77 -1.65
N ALA A 190 2.46 -4.92 -2.98
CA ALA A 190 1.40 -5.68 -3.63
C ALA A 190 1.84 -6.31 -4.95
N PHE A 191 1.10 -7.31 -5.39
CA PHE A 191 1.17 -7.89 -6.72
C PHE A 191 -0.16 -7.67 -7.45
N ILE A 192 -0.09 -7.36 -8.75
CA ILE A 192 -1.24 -7.34 -9.67
C ILE A 192 -0.92 -8.25 -10.85
N GLY A 193 -1.80 -9.18 -11.17
CA GLY A 193 -1.72 -10.00 -12.37
C GLY A 193 -2.53 -9.38 -13.50
N TRP A 194 -2.01 -9.40 -14.72
CA TRP A 194 -2.69 -8.89 -15.91
C TRP A 194 -2.89 -10.01 -16.92
N ARG A 195 -4.15 -10.25 -17.30
CA ARG A 195 -4.57 -11.26 -18.27
C ARG A 195 -5.06 -10.55 -19.53
N GLU A 196 -4.99 -11.21 -20.68
CA GLU A 196 -5.71 -10.70 -21.85
C GLU A 196 -7.20 -10.71 -21.57
N LYS A 197 -7.90 -9.64 -21.96
CA LYS A 197 -9.36 -9.68 -21.95
C LYS A 197 -9.81 -10.75 -22.94
N ASN A 198 -10.49 -11.77 -22.43
CA ASN A 198 -11.22 -12.67 -23.32
C ASN A 198 -12.31 -11.83 -24.00
N GLU A 199 -12.39 -11.84 -25.33
CA GLU A 199 -13.44 -11.14 -26.12
C GLU A 199 -14.86 -11.68 -25.89
N LYS A 200 -15.08 -12.46 -24.84
CA LYS A 200 -16.37 -13.05 -24.50
C LYS A 200 -16.83 -12.54 -23.14
N GLU A 201 -17.52 -11.41 -23.19
CA GLU A 201 -18.86 -11.21 -22.62
C GLU A 201 -19.31 -9.79 -22.98
N LYS A 202 -20.05 -9.69 -24.09
CA LYS A 202 -20.90 -8.54 -24.41
C LYS A 202 -22.15 -8.58 -23.55
#